data_AF-A0A3D2MNJ2-F1
#
_entry.id   AF-A0A3D2MNJ2-F1
#
_cell.length_a   1.000
_cell.length_b   1.000
_cell.length_c   1.000
_cell.angle_alpha   90.00
_cell.angle_beta   90.00
_cell.angle_gamma   90.00
#
_symmetry.space_group_name_H-M   'P 1'
#
loop_
_entity.id
_entity.type
_entity.pdbx_description
1 polymer ?
#
loop_
_entity_poly.entity_id
_entity_poly.type
_entity_poly.pdbx_seq_one_letter_code
_entity_poly.pdbx_strand_id
1 'polypeptide(L)'
;MGVSNEFLIPSFQFPVLAASDWEKIARTGDFFMVGGIVIVSDIFREIDNCVTAPQGFSAGTTSCGIKSDGSIPDLAILASDVPCIATGTFTPSSTRAAPVLVCQERLKSGRAQAVIVNSGNANCATGDVGLLNAYRMSELVAKKLRLENELVLCSST
;
A
#
# COMPACT_ATOMS: atom_id res chain seq x y z
N MET A 1 -13.36 45.88 -1.07
CA MET A 1 -12.29 45.11 -1.74
C MET A 1 -11.62 44.26 -0.67
N GLY A 2 -11.62 42.95 -0.67
CA GLY A 2 -12.09 41.96 -1.64
C GLY A 2 -11.60 40.59 -1.14
N VAL A 3 -12.56 39.67 -1.00
CA VAL A 3 -12.49 38.20 -1.06
C VAL A 3 -11.55 37.41 -0.13
N SER A 4 -12.21 36.82 0.87
CA SER A 4 -12.01 35.49 1.46
C SER A 4 -11.70 34.38 0.44
N ASN A 5 -10.87 33.42 0.84
CA ASN A 5 -11.02 32.02 0.45
C ASN A 5 -10.62 31.12 1.63
N GLU A 6 -11.63 30.71 2.39
CA GLU A 6 -11.59 29.57 3.29
C GLU A 6 -11.53 28.30 2.45
N PHE A 7 -10.47 27.50 2.62
CA PHE A 7 -10.46 26.12 2.14
C PHE A 7 -10.98 25.22 3.26
N LEU A 8 -12.31 25.14 3.36
CA LEU A 8 -13.00 24.20 4.23
C LEU A 8 -12.85 22.79 3.66
N ILE A 9 -11.84 22.06 4.16
CA ILE A 9 -11.86 20.60 4.18
C ILE A 9 -13.03 20.19 5.08
N PRO A 10 -14.06 19.45 4.60
CA PRO A 10 -15.05 18.88 5.49
C PRO A 10 -14.30 17.91 6.41
N SER A 11 -14.26 18.24 7.68
CA SER A 11 -13.85 17.34 8.74
C SER A 11 -14.73 16.09 8.67
N PHE A 12 -14.22 15.03 8.03
CA PHE A 12 -14.70 13.67 8.30
C PHE A 12 -14.20 13.30 9.69
N GLN A 13 -14.88 13.87 10.67
CA GLN A 13 -14.78 13.49 12.06
C GLN A 13 -15.49 12.13 12.12
N PHE A 14 -14.72 11.04 12.09
CA PHE A 14 -15.28 9.79 12.59
C PHE A 14 -15.78 10.11 14.00
N PRO A 15 -17.08 9.95 14.31
CA PRO A 15 -17.51 10.05 15.69
C PRO A 15 -16.71 8.99 16.43
N VAL A 16 -15.93 9.43 17.42
CA VAL A 16 -15.44 8.51 18.44
C VAL A 16 -16.70 8.05 19.17
N LEU A 17 -17.26 6.93 18.71
CA LEU A 17 -18.46 6.36 19.27
C LEU A 17 -18.18 6.04 20.74
N ALA A 18 -19.04 6.54 21.61
CA ALA A 18 -18.95 6.19 23.02
C ALA A 18 -19.20 4.67 23.16
N ALA A 19 -18.67 4.06 24.22
CA ALA A 19 -18.84 2.63 24.48
C ALA A 19 -20.33 2.17 24.40
N SER A 20 -21.28 3.07 24.70
CA SER A 20 -22.73 2.85 24.63
C SER A 20 -23.31 2.74 23.22
N ASP A 21 -22.61 3.23 22.20
CA ASP A 21 -23.10 3.18 20.81
C ASP A 21 -22.85 1.81 20.16
N TRP A 22 -21.89 1.04 20.70
CA TRP A 22 -21.60 -0.34 20.28
C TRP A 22 -22.72 -1.32 20.63
N GLU A 23 -23.47 -1.08 21.71
CA GLU A 23 -24.61 -1.92 22.10
C GLU A 23 -25.77 -1.86 21.09
N LYS A 24 -25.90 -0.77 20.32
CA LYS A 24 -26.96 -0.61 19.32
C LYS A 24 -26.64 -1.31 18.01
N ILE A 25 -25.37 -1.38 17.62
CA ILE A 25 -24.93 -2.07 16.40
C ILE A 25 -25.14 -3.59 16.54
N ALA A 26 -25.05 -4.13 17.75
CA ALA A 26 -25.24 -5.54 18.04
C ALA A 26 -26.68 -6.08 17.86
N ARG A 27 -27.69 -5.23 17.59
CA ARG A 27 -29.11 -5.65 17.55
C ARG A 27 -29.66 -6.01 16.16
N THR A 28 -28.84 -5.98 15.11
CA THR A 28 -29.32 -6.31 13.75
C THR A 28 -28.70 -7.62 13.27
N GLY A 29 -29.39 -8.73 13.55
CA GLY A 29 -29.16 -10.04 12.94
C GLY A 29 -28.39 -11.04 13.81
N ASP A 30 -29.14 -11.87 14.53
CA ASP A 30 -28.82 -13.24 14.97
C ASP A 30 -27.40 -13.53 15.48
N PHE A 31 -27.05 -13.00 16.66
CA PHE A 31 -25.96 -13.52 17.48
C PHE A 31 -26.50 -13.98 18.83
N PHE A 32 -26.63 -15.30 19.01
CA PHE A 32 -26.87 -15.89 20.32
C PHE A 32 -25.60 -15.75 21.16
N MET A 33 -25.62 -14.77 22.06
CA MET A 33 -24.53 -14.47 23.00
C MET A 33 -24.66 -15.34 24.25
N VAL A 34 -23.71 -16.27 24.45
CA VAL A 34 -23.44 -16.88 25.76
C VAL A 34 -21.95 -16.71 26.06
N GLY A 35 -21.60 -15.91 27.07
CA GLY A 35 -20.28 -15.98 27.69
C GLY A 35 -19.14 -15.14 27.10
N GLY A 36 -19.42 -14.03 26.40
CA GLY A 36 -18.48 -12.89 26.31
C GLY A 36 -17.10 -13.15 25.67
N ILE A 37 -16.97 -14.11 24.77
CA ILE A 37 -15.77 -14.33 23.96
C ILE A 37 -16.19 -14.27 22.50
N VAL A 38 -15.74 -13.24 21.77
CA VAL A 38 -15.81 -13.22 20.31
C VAL A 38 -14.59 -13.97 19.79
N ILE A 39 -14.79 -15.05 19.06
CA ILE A 39 -13.67 -15.81 18.50
C ILE A 39 -13.16 -15.03 17.29
N VAL A 40 -11.84 -14.86 17.16
CA VAL A 40 -11.22 -14.10 16.05
C VAL A 40 -11.66 -14.62 14.68
N SER A 41 -11.98 -15.92 14.58
CA SER A 41 -12.55 -16.57 13.38
C SER A 41 -13.91 -16.02 12.95
N ASP A 42 -14.65 -15.40 13.87
CA ASP A 42 -15.98 -14.86 13.60
C ASP A 42 -15.90 -13.43 13.01
N ILE A 43 -14.72 -12.80 13.07
CA ILE A 43 -14.46 -11.44 12.56
C ILE A 43 -13.66 -11.48 11.25
N PHE A 44 -12.76 -12.45 11.09
CA PHE A 44 -11.90 -12.57 9.91
C PHE A 44 -12.09 -13.91 9.22
N ARG A 45 -12.22 -13.87 7.90
CA ARG A 45 -12.22 -15.05 7.04
C ARG A 45 -10.93 -15.09 6.23
N GLU A 46 -10.29 -16.25 6.19
CA GLU A 46 -9.18 -16.51 5.28
C GLU A 46 -9.71 -16.59 3.83
N ILE A 47 -8.99 -15.95 2.90
CA ILE A 47 -9.37 -15.88 1.50
C ILE A 47 -8.20 -16.40 0.66
N ASP A 48 -8.51 -17.37 -0.21
CA ASP A 48 -7.57 -17.89 -1.21
C ASP A 48 -7.10 -16.77 -2.15
N ASN A 49 -5.94 -16.97 -2.79
CA ASN A 49 -5.34 -16.03 -3.77
C ASN A 49 -4.84 -14.69 -3.19
N CYS A 50 -4.95 -14.47 -1.87
CA CYS A 50 -4.27 -13.37 -1.14
C CYS A 50 -4.43 -12.00 -1.83
N VAL A 51 -3.32 -11.34 -2.21
CA VAL A 51 -3.31 -10.02 -2.89
C VAL A 51 -3.97 -10.01 -4.27
N THR A 52 -4.21 -11.19 -4.86
CA THR A 52 -4.92 -11.37 -6.14
C THR A 52 -6.35 -11.88 -5.94
N ALA A 53 -6.84 -12.00 -4.70
CA ALA A 53 -8.24 -12.33 -4.44
C ALA A 53 -9.22 -11.26 -4.97
N PRO A 54 -8.93 -9.95 -4.86
CA PRO A 54 -9.75 -8.93 -5.51
C PRO A 54 -9.60 -8.99 -7.05
N GLN A 55 -10.71 -8.79 -7.76
CA GLN A 55 -10.71 -8.77 -9.21
C GLN A 55 -9.84 -7.62 -9.76
N GLY A 56 -9.18 -7.88 -10.88
CA GLY A 56 -8.35 -6.90 -11.56
C GLY A 56 -6.94 -6.74 -11.00
N PHE A 57 -6.50 -7.61 -10.08
CA PHE A 57 -5.13 -7.63 -9.57
C PHE A 57 -4.36 -8.86 -10.08
N SER A 58 -3.14 -8.62 -10.53
CA SER A 58 -2.18 -9.64 -10.92
C SER A 58 -0.88 -9.47 -10.13
N ALA A 59 -0.26 -10.58 -9.74
CA ALA A 59 1.02 -10.57 -9.04
C ALA A 59 2.00 -11.55 -9.68
N GLY A 60 3.29 -11.27 -9.55
CA GLY A 60 4.36 -12.13 -10.04
C GLY A 60 5.62 -11.98 -9.20
N THR A 61 6.44 -13.03 -9.20
CA THR A 61 7.75 -13.02 -8.53
C THR A 61 8.80 -13.65 -9.44
N THR A 62 10.06 -13.26 -9.24
CA THR A 62 11.20 -13.87 -9.92
C THR A 62 12.46 -13.71 -9.08
N SER A 63 13.48 -14.50 -9.42
CA SER A 63 14.85 -14.25 -8.99
C SER A 63 15.54 -13.38 -10.06
N CYS A 64 16.09 -12.24 -9.67
CA CYS A 64 16.83 -11.31 -10.53
C CYS A 64 18.31 -11.16 -10.14
N GLY A 65 18.76 -11.86 -9.11
CA GLY A 65 20.17 -11.97 -8.73
C GLY A 65 20.64 -10.92 -7.72
N ILE A 66 19.71 -10.34 -6.95
CA ILE A 66 20.03 -9.53 -5.77
C ILE A 66 20.46 -10.46 -4.63
N LYS A 67 19.74 -11.56 -4.43
CA LYS A 67 20.16 -12.63 -3.51
C LYS A 67 21.15 -13.56 -4.22
N SER A 68 22.12 -14.05 -3.46
CA SER A 68 23.13 -15.01 -3.97
C SER A 68 22.53 -16.37 -4.32
N ASP A 69 21.48 -16.79 -3.60
CA ASP A 69 20.73 -18.00 -3.90
C ASP A 69 19.61 -17.70 -4.91
N GLY A 70 19.84 -18.10 -6.16
CA GLY A 70 18.89 -17.92 -7.27
C GLY A 70 17.60 -18.74 -7.14
N SER A 71 17.50 -19.68 -6.19
CA SER A 71 16.27 -20.42 -5.92
C SER A 71 15.26 -19.60 -5.11
N ILE A 72 15.70 -18.54 -4.44
CA ILE A 72 14.87 -17.68 -3.59
C ILE A 72 14.47 -16.44 -4.40
N PRO A 73 13.17 -16.22 -4.66
CA PRO A 73 12.72 -14.99 -5.30
C PRO A 73 13.16 -13.76 -4.52
N ASP A 74 13.62 -12.75 -5.25
CA ASP A 74 14.12 -11.49 -4.71
C ASP A 74 13.48 -10.26 -5.36
N LEU A 75 12.58 -10.48 -6.32
CA LEU A 75 11.78 -9.45 -6.97
C LEU A 75 10.31 -9.89 -7.03
N ALA A 76 9.41 -8.98 -6.69
CA ALA A 76 7.97 -9.18 -6.73
C ALA A 76 7.27 -7.96 -7.33
N ILE A 77 6.17 -8.19 -8.03
CA ILE A 77 5.30 -7.13 -8.56
C ILE A 77 3.85 -7.42 -8.22
N LEU A 78 3.10 -6.37 -7.87
CA LEU A 78 1.64 -6.35 -7.83
C LEU A 78 1.18 -5.27 -8.80
N ALA A 79 0.22 -5.59 -9.66
CA ALA A 79 -0.34 -4.65 -10.63
C ALA A 79 -1.87 -4.77 -10.67
N SER A 80 -2.51 -3.63 -10.91
CA SER A 80 -3.95 -3.53 -11.17
C SER A 80 -4.20 -3.25 -12.65
N ASP A 81 -5.27 -3.80 -13.18
CA ASP A 81 -5.73 -3.56 -14.55
C ASP A 81 -6.14 -2.09 -14.76
N VAL A 82 -6.54 -1.41 -13.68
CA VAL A 82 -6.96 0.00 -13.68
C VAL A 82 -6.25 0.80 -12.59
N PRO A 83 -6.09 2.14 -12.76
CA PRO A 83 -5.58 2.98 -11.68
C PRO A 83 -6.46 2.90 -10.42
N CYS A 84 -5.84 2.62 -9.29
CA CYS A 84 -6.50 2.50 -7.99
C CYS A 84 -6.39 3.79 -7.19
N ILE A 85 -7.35 4.00 -6.29
CA ILE A 85 -7.14 4.90 -5.14
C ILE A 85 -6.11 4.22 -4.23
N ALA A 86 -5.06 4.94 -3.86
CA ALA A 86 -3.95 4.40 -3.10
C ALA A 86 -3.56 5.35 -1.96
N THR A 87 -3.24 4.76 -0.82
CA THR A 87 -2.67 5.46 0.34
C THR A 87 -1.52 4.63 0.91
N GLY A 88 -0.61 5.28 1.63
CA GLY A 88 0.58 4.63 2.18
C GLY A 88 1.06 5.38 3.41
N THR A 89 1.44 4.62 4.43
CA THR A 89 2.13 5.12 5.62
C THR A 89 3.61 4.74 5.52
N PHE A 90 4.47 5.63 5.98
CA PHE A 90 5.91 5.48 5.81
C PHE A 90 6.62 5.69 7.14
N THR A 91 7.82 5.10 7.25
CA THR A 91 8.65 5.25 8.45
C THR A 91 8.99 6.71 8.73
N PRO A 92 8.94 7.18 9.99
CA PRO A 92 9.37 8.52 10.37
C PRO A 92 10.89 8.66 10.50
N SER A 93 11.65 7.58 10.31
CA SER A 93 13.12 7.56 10.45
C SER A 93 13.80 8.68 9.66
N SER A 94 14.87 9.28 10.20
CA SER A 94 15.68 10.27 9.46
C SER A 94 16.45 9.63 8.29
N THR A 95 16.75 8.34 8.39
CA THR A 95 17.45 7.56 7.35
C THR A 95 16.46 6.77 6.50
N ARG A 96 15.49 7.46 5.89
CA ARG A 96 14.54 6.84 4.94
C ARG A 96 15.29 6.32 3.71
N ALA A 97 14.92 5.12 3.27
CA ALA A 97 15.42 4.56 2.03
C ALA A 97 14.90 5.36 0.82
N ALA A 98 15.66 5.39 -0.27
CA ALA A 98 15.27 6.03 -1.51
C ALA A 98 13.84 5.67 -2.01
N PRO A 99 13.40 4.38 -2.03
CA PRO A 99 12.05 4.03 -2.46
C PRO A 99 10.94 4.65 -1.61
N VAL A 100 11.18 4.90 -0.32
CA VAL A 100 10.21 5.57 0.58
C VAL A 100 9.95 7.00 0.09
N LEU A 101 11.00 7.73 -0.28
CA LEU A 101 10.89 9.11 -0.75
C LEU A 101 10.11 9.18 -2.06
N VAL A 102 10.40 8.27 -3.01
CA VAL A 102 9.67 8.18 -4.29
C VAL A 102 8.19 7.87 -4.07
N CYS A 103 7.86 6.93 -3.18
CA CYS A 103 6.46 6.59 -2.91
C CYS A 103 5.71 7.73 -2.20
N GLN A 104 6.35 8.44 -1.27
CA GLN A 104 5.78 9.62 -0.62
C GLN A 104 5.45 10.72 -1.63
N GLU A 105 6.30 10.92 -2.64
CA GLU A 105 6.04 11.87 -3.71
C GLU A 105 4.85 11.45 -4.57
N ARG A 106 4.83 10.21 -5.06
CA ARG A 106 3.80 9.72 -5.99
C ARG A 106 2.41 9.59 -5.37
N LEU A 107 2.35 9.14 -4.12
CA LEU A 107 1.08 9.00 -3.40
C LEU A 107 0.40 10.33 -3.05
N LYS A 108 1.04 11.49 -3.28
CA LYS A 108 0.36 12.79 -3.21
C LYS A 108 -0.81 12.90 -4.20
N SER A 109 -0.75 12.16 -5.31
CA SER A 109 -1.85 12.06 -6.28
C SER A 109 -3.04 11.25 -5.78
N GLY A 110 -2.87 10.48 -4.69
CA GLY A 110 -3.86 9.56 -4.16
C GLY A 110 -4.11 8.33 -5.04
N ARG A 111 -3.23 8.06 -6.02
CA ARG A 111 -3.41 6.99 -7.00
C ARG A 111 -2.15 6.16 -7.18
N ALA A 112 -2.34 4.88 -7.50
CA ALA A 112 -1.30 3.96 -7.93
C ALA A 112 -1.91 2.82 -8.77
N GLN A 113 -1.10 2.13 -9.55
CA GLN A 113 -1.53 1.01 -10.37
C GLN A 113 -0.59 -0.19 -10.29
N ALA A 114 0.68 0.01 -9.92
CA ALA A 114 1.58 -1.11 -9.66
C ALA A 114 2.54 -0.82 -8.49
N VAL A 115 3.04 -1.86 -7.85
CA VAL A 115 4.11 -1.81 -6.85
C VAL A 115 5.16 -2.85 -7.22
N ILE A 116 6.41 -2.41 -7.40
CA ILE A 116 7.57 -3.29 -7.58
C ILE A 116 8.37 -3.35 -6.28
N VAL A 117 8.67 -4.55 -5.82
CA VAL A 117 9.33 -4.79 -4.53
C VAL A 117 10.55 -5.68 -4.76
N ASN A 118 11.71 -5.24 -4.30
CA ASN A 118 12.90 -6.08 -4.24
C ASN A 118 13.26 -6.43 -2.79
N SER A 119 13.97 -7.55 -2.61
CA SER A 119 14.50 -7.98 -1.32
C SER A 119 15.97 -8.38 -1.41
N GLY A 120 16.70 -8.29 -0.30
CA GLY A 120 18.15 -8.51 -0.24
C GLY A 120 18.98 -7.23 -0.39
N ASN A 121 18.34 -6.09 -0.63
CA ASN A 121 18.98 -4.77 -0.64
C ASN A 121 17.93 -3.68 -0.40
N ALA A 122 18.03 -3.00 0.74
CA ALA A 122 17.08 -1.98 1.16
C ALA A 122 17.17 -0.65 0.37
N ASN A 123 18.23 -0.42 -0.41
CA ASN A 123 18.49 0.85 -1.08
C ASN A 123 18.40 2.06 -0.12
N CYS A 124 19.04 1.92 1.04
CA CYS A 124 19.05 2.91 2.11
C CYS A 124 20.43 3.55 2.25
N ALA A 125 20.47 4.84 2.59
CA ALA A 125 21.71 5.63 2.71
C ALA A 125 22.60 5.63 1.45
N THR A 126 21.98 5.50 0.28
CA THR A 126 22.63 5.42 -1.05
C THR A 126 22.70 6.75 -1.80
N GLY A 127 22.19 7.85 -1.21
CA GLY A 127 22.20 9.19 -1.80
C GLY A 127 21.43 9.28 -3.12
N ASP A 128 21.84 10.22 -3.99
CA ASP A 128 21.19 10.51 -5.26
C ASP A 128 21.18 9.32 -6.22
N VAL A 129 22.22 8.48 -6.18
CA VAL A 129 22.29 7.25 -6.99
C VAL A 129 21.18 6.28 -6.59
N GLY A 130 20.93 6.13 -5.29
CA GLY A 130 19.84 5.31 -4.78
C GLY A 130 18.46 5.81 -5.22
N LEU A 131 18.27 7.12 -5.21
CA LEU A 131 17.05 7.77 -5.67
C LEU A 131 16.83 7.57 -7.17
N LEU A 132 17.88 7.76 -7.98
CA LEU A 132 17.83 7.50 -9.41
C LEU A 132 17.52 6.03 -9.71
N ASN A 133 18.10 5.10 -8.97
CA ASN A 133 17.82 3.67 -9.12
C ASN A 133 16.35 3.34 -8.79
N ALA A 134 15.77 3.97 -7.76
CA ALA A 134 14.36 3.79 -7.41
C ALA A 134 13.43 4.32 -8.52
N TYR A 135 13.70 5.53 -9.06
CA TYR A 135 12.96 6.05 -10.22
C TYR A 135 13.09 5.11 -11.43
N ARG A 136 14.31 4.70 -11.76
CA ARG A 136 14.57 3.81 -12.92
C ARG A 136 13.86 2.46 -12.78
N MET A 137 13.87 1.86 -11.59
CA MET A 137 13.19 0.59 -11.35
C MET A 137 11.70 0.69 -11.65
N SER A 138 11.05 1.76 -11.16
CA SER A 138 9.63 2.00 -11.42
C SER A 138 9.32 2.37 -12.87
N GLU A 139 10.20 3.12 -13.54
CA GLU A 139 10.06 3.50 -14.96
C GLU A 139 10.12 2.26 -15.87
N LEU A 140 11.03 1.32 -15.58
CA LEU A 140 11.12 0.06 -16.34
C LEU A 140 9.83 -0.75 -16.23
N VAL A 141 9.21 -0.78 -15.04
CA VAL A 141 7.93 -1.44 -14.81
C VAL A 141 6.81 -0.71 -15.56
N ALA A 142 6.73 0.61 -15.42
CA ALA A 142 5.75 1.45 -16.11
C ALA A 142 5.82 1.23 -17.63
N LYS A 143 7.03 1.27 -18.21
CA LYS A 143 7.26 0.98 -19.62
C LYS A 143 6.83 -0.43 -20.02
N LYS A 144 7.15 -1.44 -19.20
CA LYS A 144 6.81 -2.84 -19.51
C LYS A 144 5.29 -3.08 -19.48
N LEU A 145 4.60 -2.44 -18.54
CA LEU A 145 3.16 -2.57 -18.34
C LEU A 145 2.33 -1.50 -19.07
N ARG A 146 3.00 -0.56 -19.76
CA ARG A 146 2.38 0.59 -20.45
C ARG A 146 1.55 1.47 -19.51
N LEU A 147 2.09 1.74 -18.33
CA LEU A 147 1.49 2.60 -17.31
C LEU A 147 2.17 3.97 -17.27
N GLU A 148 1.50 4.94 -16.64
CA GLU A 148 2.13 6.19 -16.24
C GLU A 148 3.19 5.93 -15.16
N ASN A 149 4.35 6.57 -15.26
CA ASN A 149 5.48 6.36 -14.34
C ASN A 149 5.09 6.68 -12.89
N GLU A 150 4.26 7.70 -12.72
CA GLU A 150 3.80 8.25 -11.45
C GLU A 150 2.83 7.30 -10.73
N LEU A 151 2.22 6.34 -11.46
CA LEU A 151 1.32 5.33 -10.90
C LEU A 151 2.06 4.07 -10.44
N VAL A 152 3.37 3.97 -10.64
CA VAL A 152 4.16 2.83 -10.17
C VAL A 152 4.83 3.18 -8.85
N LEU A 153 4.66 2.38 -7.81
CA LEU A 153 5.38 2.52 -6.54
C LEU A 153 6.54 1.54 -6.50
N CYS A 154 7.51 1.80 -5.62
CA CYS A 154 8.64 0.90 -5.43
C CYS A 154 8.97 0.69 -3.96
N SER A 155 9.45 -0.50 -3.62
CA SER A 155 9.92 -0.84 -2.27
C SER A 155 11.16 -1.73 -2.32
N SER A 156 11.99 -1.65 -1.29
CA SER A 156 13.26 -2.36 -1.19
C SER A 156 13.48 -2.77 0.26
N THR A 157 13.90 -4.02 0.50
CA THR A 157 14.20 -4.55 1.84
C THR A 157 15.42 -5.45 1.87
#